data_AF-A0A1S3GV64-F1
#
_entry.id   AF-A0A1S3GV64-F1
#
_cell.length_a   1.000
_cell.length_b   1.000
_cell.length_c   1.000
_cell.angle_alpha   90.00
_cell.angle_beta   90.00
_cell.angle_gamma   90.00
#
_symmetry.space_group_name_H-M   'P 1'
#
loop_
_entity.id
_entity.type
_entity.pdbx_description
1 polymer ?
#
loop_
_entity_poly.entity_id
_entity_poly.type
_entity_poly.pdbx_seq_one_letter_code
_entity_poly.pdbx_strand_id
1 'polypeptide(L)'
;MALSKKLRLLLFLASQLALLFLLLCAYRGEGEGGGQRERAQRVHVLVLSSWRSGSSFVGQLFSQHPDVFYLMEPAWHVWMTFTQSTAGTLHMAVRDLVRSIFLCDMDVFDAYLAPGPRAQSSLFQWAVSRALCSPPACGAFPRGAISSEA
;
A
#
# COMPACT_ATOMS: atom_id res chain seq x y z
N MET A 1 -57.78 -12.23 -30.08
CA MET A 1 -57.17 -13.59 -30.17
C MET A 1 -56.67 -13.99 -28.79
N ALA A 2 -57.33 -14.96 -28.14
CA ALA A 2 -56.95 -15.39 -26.79
C ALA A 2 -55.69 -16.26 -26.85
N LEU A 3 -54.58 -15.76 -26.28
CA LEU A 3 -53.34 -16.52 -26.19
C LEU A 3 -53.56 -17.79 -25.37
N SER A 4 -53.30 -18.96 -25.96
CA SER A 4 -53.59 -20.25 -25.35
C SER A 4 -52.85 -20.40 -24.01
N LYS A 5 -53.48 -21.07 -23.03
CA LYS A 5 -52.89 -21.26 -21.70
C LYS A 5 -51.50 -21.92 -21.77
N LYS A 6 -51.31 -22.82 -22.74
CA LYS A 6 -50.04 -23.48 -23.03
C LYS A 6 -48.99 -22.48 -23.53
N LEU A 7 -49.36 -21.55 -24.39
CA LEU A 7 -48.45 -20.52 -24.90
C LEU A 7 -48.05 -19.51 -23.82
N ARG A 8 -48.95 -19.16 -22.90
CA ARG A 8 -48.62 -18.35 -21.71
C ARG A 8 -47.64 -19.04 -20.78
N LEU A 9 -47.83 -20.35 -20.55
CA LEU A 9 -46.92 -21.15 -19.72
C LEU A 9 -45.53 -21.26 -20.37
N LEU A 10 -45.46 -21.49 -21.69
CA LEU A 10 -44.22 -21.51 -22.46
C LEU A 10 -43.48 -20.17 -22.38
N LEU A 11 -44.18 -19.04 -22.53
CA LEU A 11 -43.59 -17.71 -22.40
C LEU A 11 -43.07 -17.45 -20.98
N PHE A 12 -43.78 -17.92 -19.96
CA PHE A 12 -43.33 -17.80 -18.58
C PHE A 12 -42.05 -18.61 -18.35
N LEU A 13 -41.99 -19.89 -18.75
CA LEU A 13 -40.78 -20.70 -18.60
C LEU A 13 -39.59 -20.12 -19.40
N ALA A 14 -39.82 -19.64 -20.62
CA ALA A 14 -38.78 -19.03 -21.43
C ALA A 14 -38.22 -17.76 -20.77
N SER A 15 -39.08 -16.94 -20.15
CA SER A 15 -38.68 -15.76 -19.38
C SER A 15 -37.82 -16.12 -18.16
N GLN A 16 -38.21 -17.16 -17.41
CA GLN A 16 -37.42 -17.60 -16.25
C GLN A 16 -36.04 -18.14 -16.66
N LEU A 17 -35.96 -18.89 -17.77
CA LEU A 17 -34.69 -19.39 -18.30
C LEU A 17 -33.80 -18.25 -18.83
N ALA A 18 -34.37 -17.25 -19.48
CA ALA A 18 -33.64 -16.08 -19.95
C ALA A 18 -33.10 -15.24 -18.78
N LEU A 19 -33.88 -15.06 -17.71
CA LEU A 19 -33.46 -14.35 -16.51
C LEU A 19 -32.33 -15.09 -15.78
N LEU A 20 -32.44 -16.42 -15.66
CA LEU A 20 -31.40 -17.26 -15.07
C LEU A 20 -30.10 -17.20 -15.91
N PHE A 21 -30.22 -17.23 -17.23
CA PHE A 21 -29.07 -17.11 -18.13
C PHE A 21 -28.39 -15.73 -18.00
N LEU A 22 -29.17 -14.65 -17.92
CA LEU A 22 -28.62 -13.30 -17.69
C LEU A 22 -27.93 -13.18 -16.32
N LEU A 23 -28.49 -13.78 -15.27
CA LEU A 23 -27.86 -13.84 -13.95
C LEU A 23 -26.55 -14.64 -13.98
N LEU A 24 -26.53 -15.78 -14.69
CA LEU A 24 -25.31 -16.57 -14.88
C LEU A 24 -24.25 -15.84 -15.70
N CYS A 25 -24.64 -15.10 -16.74
CA CYS A 25 -23.73 -14.25 -17.50
C CYS A 25 -23.19 -13.08 -16.68
N ALA A 26 -24.02 -12.44 -15.85
CA ALA A 26 -23.59 -11.38 -14.94
C ALA A 26 -22.62 -11.94 -13.88
N TYR A 27 -22.96 -13.10 -13.29
CA TYR A 27 -22.10 -13.78 -12.31
C TYR A 27 -20.78 -14.24 -12.92
N ARG A 28 -20.79 -14.71 -14.18
CA ARG A 28 -19.59 -15.09 -14.92
C ARG A 28 -18.79 -13.88 -15.41
N GLY A 29 -19.45 -12.74 -15.63
CA GLY A 29 -18.85 -11.46 -15.98
C GLY A 29 -18.05 -10.79 -14.86
N GLU A 30 -18.25 -11.21 -13.61
CA GLU A 30 -17.36 -10.85 -12.48
C GLU A 30 -16.05 -11.68 -12.45
N GLY A 31 -15.89 -12.69 -13.33
CA GLY A 31 -14.76 -13.64 -13.27
C GLY A 31 -13.72 -13.58 -14.38
N GLU A 32 -13.94 -12.87 -15.50
CA GLU A 32 -12.99 -12.82 -16.64
C GLU A 32 -12.70 -11.38 -17.09
N GLY A 33 -12.12 -10.59 -16.19
CA GLY A 33 -11.31 -9.43 -16.55
C GLY A 33 -9.89 -9.89 -16.87
N GLY A 34 -9.56 -10.01 -18.14
CA GLY A 34 -8.35 -10.65 -18.63
C GLY A 34 -7.02 -10.15 -18.06
N GLY A 35 -6.06 -11.06 -17.96
CA GLY A 35 -4.65 -10.81 -18.32
C GLY A 35 -3.88 -9.71 -17.59
N GLN A 36 -4.39 -9.13 -16.51
CA GLN A 36 -3.55 -8.41 -15.57
C GLN A 36 -3.06 -9.44 -14.56
N ARG A 37 -1.75 -9.68 -14.54
CA ARG A 37 -1.04 -10.25 -13.39
C ARG A 37 -1.69 -9.65 -12.15
N GLU A 38 -2.48 -10.45 -11.43
CA GLU A 38 -3.24 -10.03 -10.27
C GLU A 38 -2.29 -9.18 -9.45
N ARG A 39 -2.50 -7.86 -9.46
CA ARG A 39 -1.57 -6.94 -8.84
C ARG A 39 -1.88 -7.13 -7.37
N ALA A 40 -1.24 -8.14 -6.77
CA ALA A 40 -1.48 -8.58 -5.40
C ALA A 40 -1.74 -7.34 -4.57
N GLN A 41 -2.94 -7.25 -4.00
CA GLN A 41 -3.40 -6.03 -3.33
C GLN A 41 -2.30 -5.60 -2.36
N ARG A 42 -1.76 -4.39 -2.56
CA ARG A 42 -0.68 -3.87 -1.72
C ARG A 42 -1.24 -3.71 -0.31
N VAL A 43 -0.62 -4.36 0.66
CA VAL A 43 -0.98 -4.21 2.07
C VAL A 43 -0.17 -3.05 2.66
N HIS A 44 -0.86 -2.08 3.24
CA HIS A 44 -0.25 -0.97 3.96
C HIS A 44 -0.34 -1.22 5.46
N VAL A 45 0.79 -1.10 6.16
CA VAL A 45 0.88 -1.27 7.61
C VAL A 45 1.41 0.02 8.21
N LEU A 46 0.71 0.57 9.20
CA LEU A 46 1.12 1.73 9.97
C LEU A 46 1.30 1.32 11.44
N VAL A 47 2.52 1.44 11.95
CA VAL A 47 2.83 1.18 13.36
C VAL A 47 2.71 2.49 14.14
N LEU A 48 1.63 2.65 14.90
CA LEU A 48 1.43 3.78 15.81
C LEU A 48 1.83 3.37 17.22
N SER A 49 2.76 4.12 17.83
CA SER A 49 3.32 3.76 19.13
C SER A 49 3.85 4.99 19.87
N SER A 50 4.14 4.84 21.16
CA SER A 50 4.87 5.81 21.96
C SER A 50 6.36 5.43 22.07
N TRP A 51 7.19 6.36 22.56
CA TRP A 51 8.60 6.10 22.83
C TRP A 51 8.81 4.93 23.80
N ARG A 52 9.84 4.12 23.53
CA ARG A 52 10.26 2.97 24.35
C ARG A 52 9.21 1.85 24.48
N SER A 53 8.25 1.78 23.56
CA SER A 53 7.24 0.71 23.49
C SER A 53 7.69 -0.57 22.75
N GLY A 54 8.90 -0.57 22.18
CA GLY A 54 9.40 -1.70 21.37
C GLY A 54 9.03 -1.62 19.88
N SER A 55 8.44 -0.50 19.42
CA SER A 55 8.10 -0.31 18.00
C SER A 55 9.29 -0.37 17.06
N SER A 56 10.48 0.07 17.49
CA SER A 56 11.72 -0.06 16.72
C SER A 56 12.06 -1.54 16.45
N PHE A 57 11.89 -2.40 17.45
CA PHE A 57 12.11 -3.85 17.31
C PHE A 57 11.11 -4.48 16.34
N VAL A 58 9.82 -4.14 16.47
CA VAL A 58 8.77 -4.59 15.54
C VAL A 58 9.08 -4.12 14.11
N GLY A 59 9.50 -2.87 13.97
CA GLY A 59 9.92 -2.30 12.69
C GLY A 59 11.07 -3.06 12.04
N GLN A 60 12.11 -3.35 12.81
CA GLN A 60 13.24 -4.14 12.34
C GLN A 60 12.83 -5.55 11.94
N LEU A 61 11.92 -6.19 12.67
CA LEU A 61 11.38 -7.49 12.30
C LEU A 61 10.68 -7.46 10.93
N PHE A 62 9.87 -6.44 10.65
CA PHE A 62 9.27 -6.24 9.32
C PHE A 62 10.33 -5.94 8.24
N SER A 63 11.34 -5.13 8.56
CA SER A 63 12.46 -4.79 7.67
C SER A 63 13.21 -6.03 7.18
N GLN A 64 13.21 -7.14 7.93
CA GLN A 64 13.91 -8.36 7.52
C GLN A 64 13.25 -9.11 6.36
N HIS A 65 11.99 -8.85 6.01
CA HIS A 65 11.33 -9.57 4.92
C HIS A 65 11.66 -8.94 3.55
N PRO A 66 12.11 -9.72 2.53
CA PRO A 66 12.56 -9.18 1.24
C PRO A 66 11.47 -8.47 0.43
N ASP A 67 10.20 -8.80 0.69
CA ASP A 67 9.03 -8.20 0.04
C ASP A 67 8.35 -7.09 0.85
N VAL A 68 8.94 -6.69 1.99
CA VAL A 68 8.43 -5.60 2.82
C VAL A 68 9.33 -4.39 2.68
N PHE A 69 8.72 -3.24 2.37
CA PHE A 69 9.38 -1.95 2.44
C PHE A 69 8.99 -1.27 3.75
N TYR A 70 9.96 -1.08 4.64
CA TYR A 70 9.76 -0.45 5.94
C TYR A 70 10.62 0.81 6.10
N LEU A 71 9.99 1.88 6.57
CA LEU A 71 10.62 3.16 6.92
C LEU A 71 10.45 3.43 8.41
N MET A 72 11.56 3.69 9.07
CA MET A 72 11.62 4.06 10.49
C MET A 72 11.29 5.54 10.67
N GLU A 73 10.24 5.82 11.43
CA GLU A 73 9.85 7.19 11.86
C GLU A 73 9.86 8.24 10.72
N PRO A 74 9.11 8.06 9.61
CA PRO A 74 9.17 8.98 8.47
C PRO A 74 8.74 10.42 8.82
N ALA A 75 7.86 10.57 9.82
CA ALA A 75 7.42 11.86 10.33
C ALA A 75 8.52 12.67 11.06
N TRP A 76 9.66 12.04 11.39
CA TRP A 76 10.81 12.71 11.98
C TRP A 76 11.25 13.92 11.14
N HIS A 77 11.23 13.80 9.82
CA HIS A 77 11.58 14.90 8.92
C HIS A 77 10.65 16.11 9.09
N VAL A 78 9.33 15.89 9.18
CA VAL A 78 8.37 16.98 9.44
C VAL A 78 8.65 17.66 10.77
N TRP A 79 8.90 16.87 11.82
CA TRP A 79 9.18 17.38 13.16
C TRP A 79 10.48 18.22 13.20
N MET A 80 11.51 17.77 12.49
CA MET A 80 12.80 18.47 12.42
C MET A 80 12.75 19.72 11.52
N THR A 81 11.88 19.76 10.51
CA THR A 81 11.65 20.98 9.72
C THR A 81 10.93 22.05 10.55
N PHE A 82 9.97 21.65 11.40
CA PHE A 82 9.10 22.57 12.15
C PHE A 82 9.24 22.43 13.68
N THR A 83 10.46 22.56 14.19
CA THR A 83 10.79 22.34 15.62
C THR A 83 10.03 23.22 16.61
N GLN A 84 9.49 24.36 16.17
CA GLN A 84 8.70 25.29 17.00
C GLN A 84 7.18 25.01 16.95
N SER A 85 6.75 24.01 16.20
CA SER A 85 5.32 23.67 16.03
C SER A 85 4.86 22.62 17.03
N THR A 86 3.53 22.45 17.12
CA THR A 86 2.91 21.44 17.97
C THR A 86 2.46 20.23 17.15
N ALA A 87 2.24 19.09 17.82
CA ALA A 87 1.68 17.91 17.15
C ALA A 87 0.31 18.21 16.49
N GLY A 88 -0.51 19.05 17.13
CA GLY A 88 -1.82 19.46 16.59
C GLY A 88 -1.70 20.25 15.30
N THR A 89 -0.70 21.14 15.17
CA THR A 89 -0.50 21.92 13.93
C THR A 89 0.14 21.08 12.82
N LEU A 90 0.97 20.09 13.16
CA LEU A 90 1.68 19.26 12.19
C LEU A 90 0.88 18.04 11.69
N HIS A 91 -0.28 17.75 12.29
CA HIS A 91 -1.04 16.53 12.00
C HIS A 91 -1.41 16.35 10.52
N MET A 92 -1.71 17.44 9.80
CA MET A 92 -2.05 17.41 8.37
C MET A 92 -0.83 17.10 7.51
N ALA A 93 0.30 17.74 7.80
CA ALA A 93 1.56 17.50 7.10
C ALA A 93 2.00 16.04 7.28
N VAL A 94 1.92 15.50 8.51
CA VAL A 94 2.25 14.10 8.79
C VAL A 94 1.28 13.15 8.07
N ARG A 95 -0.02 13.44 8.09
CA ARG A 95 -1.03 12.64 7.38
C ARG A 95 -0.75 12.59 5.88
N ASP A 96 -0.46 13.73 5.28
CA ASP A 96 -0.23 13.84 3.83
C ASP A 96 1.09 13.15 3.44
N LEU A 97 2.15 13.30 4.25
CA LEU A 97 3.39 12.54 4.12
C LEU A 97 3.15 11.02 4.13
N VAL A 98 2.46 10.50 5.15
CA VAL A 98 2.18 9.06 5.28
C VAL A 98 1.35 8.56 4.10
N ARG A 99 0.37 9.36 3.65
CA ARG A 99 -0.46 9.03 2.48
C ARG A 99 0.38 8.92 1.20
N SER A 100 1.25 9.89 0.92
CA SER A 100 2.12 9.86 -0.25
C SER A 100 3.07 8.66 -0.22
N ILE A 101 3.66 8.35 0.93
CA ILE A 101 4.52 7.16 1.10
C ILE A 101 3.77 5.88 0.74
N PHE A 102 2.52 5.69 1.21
CA PHE A 102 1.73 4.52 0.85
C PHE A 102 1.34 4.46 -0.63
N LEU A 103 1.23 5.61 -1.30
CA LEU A 103 1.06 5.68 -2.74
C LEU A 103 2.38 5.47 -3.52
N CYS A 104 3.47 5.19 -2.82
CA CYS A 104 4.84 5.09 -3.36
C CYS A 104 5.35 6.41 -3.96
N ASP A 105 4.79 7.54 -3.54
CA ASP A 105 5.27 8.88 -3.87
C ASP A 105 6.23 9.35 -2.78
N MET A 106 7.53 9.28 -3.08
CA MET A 106 8.61 9.71 -2.20
C MET A 106 9.03 11.16 -2.43
N ASP A 107 8.44 11.86 -3.40
CA ASP A 107 8.76 13.25 -3.72
C ASP A 107 8.22 14.19 -2.65
N VAL A 108 7.24 13.75 -1.87
CA VAL A 108 6.72 14.45 -0.69
C VAL A 108 7.82 14.84 0.32
N PHE A 109 8.94 14.10 0.36
CA PHE A 109 10.08 14.44 1.23
C PHE A 109 10.82 15.70 0.79
N ASP A 110 10.67 16.16 -0.45
CA ASP A 110 11.31 17.39 -0.94
C ASP A 110 10.81 18.64 -0.19
N ALA A 111 9.63 18.57 0.44
CA ALA A 111 9.12 19.62 1.31
C ALA A 111 9.84 19.70 2.68
N TYR A 112 10.55 18.65 3.09
CA TYR A 112 11.11 18.51 4.44
C TYR A 112 12.62 18.26 4.46
N LEU A 113 13.21 17.84 3.33
CA LEU A 113 14.65 17.63 3.16
C LEU A 113 15.36 18.89 2.63
N ALA A 114 16.68 18.94 2.84
CA ALA A 114 17.50 20.00 2.28
C ALA A 114 17.49 19.96 0.74
N PRO A 115 17.52 21.12 0.07
CA PRO A 115 17.55 21.18 -1.39
C PRO A 115 18.81 20.53 -1.96
N GLY A 116 18.66 19.73 -3.01
CA GLY A 116 19.75 19.04 -3.68
C GLY A 116 19.37 17.66 -4.19
N PRO A 117 20.32 16.91 -4.78
CA PRO A 117 20.09 15.53 -5.18
C PRO A 117 19.76 14.67 -3.94
N ARG A 118 18.61 14.00 -3.97
CA ARG A 118 18.21 13.07 -2.92
C ARG A 118 19.08 11.82 -2.95
N ALA A 119 19.71 11.53 -1.83
CA ALA A 119 20.29 10.23 -1.56
C ALA A 119 19.35 9.45 -0.63
N GLN A 120 19.34 8.12 -0.72
CA GLN A 120 18.66 7.29 0.27
C GLN A 120 19.18 7.57 1.69
N SER A 121 20.45 8.01 1.81
CA SER A 121 21.07 8.40 3.07
C SER A 121 20.49 9.67 3.70
N SER A 122 19.69 10.43 2.96
CA SER A 122 18.95 11.58 3.48
C SER A 122 17.76 11.17 4.34
N LEU A 123 17.29 9.92 4.23
CA LEU A 123 16.18 9.43 5.05
C LEU A 123 16.67 9.07 6.46
N PHE A 124 15.87 9.42 7.47
CA PHE A 124 16.17 9.07 8.85
C PHE A 124 16.24 7.54 8.99
N GLN A 125 17.26 7.05 9.70
CA GLN A 125 17.46 5.61 9.93
C GLN A 125 17.57 4.78 8.63
N TRP A 126 18.06 5.38 7.54
CA TRP A 126 18.21 4.67 6.26
C TRP A 126 19.10 3.42 6.34
N ALA A 127 20.18 3.48 7.13
CA ALA A 127 21.19 2.41 7.21
C ALA A 127 20.58 1.09 7.71
N VAL A 128 19.66 1.19 8.68
CA VAL A 128 18.94 0.06 9.28
C VAL A 128 17.71 -0.38 8.45
N SER A 129 17.47 0.23 7.29
CA SER A 129 16.41 -0.20 6.37
C SER A 129 16.97 -1.17 5.35
N ARG A 130 16.51 -2.42 5.42
CA ARG A 130 16.88 -3.43 4.44
C ARG A 130 16.52 -3.00 3.01
N ALA A 131 15.36 -2.40 2.82
CA ALA A 131 14.91 -2.06 1.48
C ALA A 131 15.71 -0.90 0.85
N LEU A 132 16.19 0.06 1.66
CA LEU A 132 17.00 1.18 1.17
C LEU A 132 18.46 0.81 0.89
N CYS A 133 18.96 -0.24 1.53
CA CYS A 133 20.34 -0.68 1.41
C CYS A 133 20.51 -1.97 0.54
N SER A 134 19.43 -2.47 -0.10
CA SER A 134 19.47 -3.55 -1.12
C SER A 134 19.05 -3.08 -2.51
N PRO A 135 19.34 -3.87 -3.57
CA PRO A 135 18.95 -3.51 -4.93
C PRO A 135 17.42 -3.42 -5.05
N PRO A 136 16.86 -2.45 -5.81
CA PRO A 136 17.56 -1.53 -6.70
C PRO A 136 18.07 -0.24 -6.05
N ALA A 137 17.75 0.03 -4.78
CA ALA A 137 18.11 1.30 -4.13
C ALA A 137 19.62 1.42 -3.86
N CYS A 138 20.26 0.32 -3.43
CA CYS A 138 21.68 0.28 -3.10
C CYS A 138 22.27 -1.12 -3.36
N GLY A 139 23.60 -1.24 -3.37
CA GLY A 139 24.31 -2.52 -3.50
C GLY A 139 24.94 -3.03 -2.19
N ALA A 140 24.60 -2.47 -1.04
CA ALA A 140 25.29 -2.76 0.22
C ALA A 140 25.07 -4.20 0.73
N PHE A 141 23.90 -4.79 0.46
CA PHE A 141 23.67 -6.21 0.75
C PHE A 141 22.72 -6.89 -0.25
N PRO A 142 22.76 -8.25 -0.34
CA PRO A 142 21.86 -9.02 -1.19
C PRO A 142 20.40 -8.92 -0.73
N ARG A 143 19.47 -8.76 -1.68
CA ARG A 143 18.02 -8.64 -1.42
C ARG A 143 17.43 -9.77 -0.57
N GLY A 144 17.99 -10.99 -0.64
CA GLY A 144 17.49 -12.17 0.07
C GLY A 144 18.11 -12.43 1.44
N ALA A 145 19.23 -11.77 1.80
CA ALA A 145 19.95 -12.04 3.04
C ALA A 145 19.40 -11.20 4.22
N ILE A 146 19.24 -11.83 5.39
CA ILE A 146 18.89 -11.16 6.66
C ILE A 146 19.98 -10.13 7.01
N SER A 147 19.60 -8.89 7.33
CA SER A 147 20.56 -7.87 7.75
C SER A 147 20.99 -8.12 9.19
N SER A 148 22.29 -7.94 9.47
CA SER A 148 22.81 -7.93 10.83
C SER A 148 22.67 -6.58 11.53
N GLU A 149 22.31 -5.53 10.78
CA GLU A 149 21.97 -4.24 11.35
C GLU A 149 20.55 -4.30 11.91
N ALA A 150 20.44 -4.19 13.24
CA ALA A 150 19.23 -4.17 14.04
C ALA A 150 19.34 -3.09 15.11
#